data_AF-A0A090QJN6-F1
#
_entry.id   AF-A0A090QJN6-F1
#
_cell.length_a   1.000
_cell.length_b   1.000
_cell.length_c   1.000
_cell.angle_alpha   90.00
_cell.angle_beta   90.00
_cell.angle_gamma   90.00
#
_symmetry.space_group_name_H-M   'P 1'
#
loop_
_entity.id
_entity.type
_entity.pdbx_description
1 polymer ?
#
loop_
_entity_poly.entity_id
_entity_poly.type
_entity_poly.pdbx_seq_one_letter_code
_entity_poly.pdbx_strand_id
1 'polypeptide(L)'
;MSVKIKAVATQLPKYYKETKEILPFVETWLADQDDRLRRKTIKIFEGAGVDKRYSIMDPIEVFTKTSFEDRNAIYKREVVPLAEKAVQKALDKASWQATDLDYIISVSCTGIMIPSIDAYLINSMGMSLIFIDYPLLKWAVLLAYLV
;
A
#
# COMPACT_ATOMS: atom_id res chain seq x y z
N MET A 1 -19.04 27.62 -4.49
CA MET A 1 -19.11 26.18 -4.82
C MET A 1 -18.58 25.39 -3.64
N SER A 2 -19.19 24.26 -3.29
CA SER A 2 -18.70 23.36 -2.24
C SER A 2 -18.14 22.07 -2.86
N VAL A 3 -16.97 21.64 -2.41
CA VAL A 3 -16.33 20.39 -2.82
C VAL A 3 -17.03 19.22 -2.11
N LYS A 4 -17.28 18.13 -2.84
CA LYS A 4 -17.94 16.93 -2.30
C LYS A 4 -17.19 15.67 -2.75
N ILE A 5 -17.15 14.67 -1.87
CA ILE A 5 -16.65 13.34 -2.19
C ILE A 5 -17.77 12.57 -2.89
N LYS A 6 -17.56 12.18 -4.15
CA LYS A 6 -18.57 11.44 -4.93
C LYS A 6 -18.61 9.95 -4.58
N ALA A 7 -17.45 9.32 -4.42
CA ALA A 7 -17.33 7.91 -4.06
C ALA A 7 -16.02 7.65 -3.31
N VAL A 8 -16.01 6.58 -2.51
CA VAL A 8 -14.82 6.04 -1.86
C VAL A 8 -14.77 4.54 -2.10
N ALA A 9 -13.59 4.04 -2.48
CA ALA A 9 -13.34 2.62 -2.67
C ALA A 9 -11.96 2.25 -2.13
N THR A 10 -11.80 0.96 -1.82
CA THR A 10 -10.55 0.38 -1.35
C THR A 10 -10.25 -0.91 -2.12
N GLN A 11 -8.96 -1.20 -2.26
CA GLN A 11 -8.47 -2.46 -2.76
C GLN A 11 -7.38 -2.95 -1.81
N LEU A 12 -7.53 -4.19 -1.33
CA LEU A 12 -6.55 -4.85 -0.48
C LEU A 12 -5.72 -5.82 -1.34
N PRO A 13 -4.45 -6.04 -1.01
CA PRO A 13 -3.63 -7.02 -1.71
C PRO A 13 -4.08 -8.45 -1.37
N LYS A 14 -3.51 -9.41 -2.11
CA LYS A 14 -3.95 -10.82 -2.10
C LYS A 14 -3.71 -11.49 -0.74
N TYR A 15 -2.55 -11.27 -0.13
CA TYR A 15 -2.16 -11.98 1.07
C TYR A 15 -2.67 -11.28 2.32
N TYR A 16 -3.04 -12.08 3.32
CA TYR A 16 -3.37 -11.58 4.65
C TYR A 16 -3.03 -12.63 5.70
N LYS A 17 -2.77 -12.15 6.92
CA LYS A 17 -2.58 -12.96 8.12
C LYS A 17 -3.18 -12.31 9.34
N GLU A 18 -3.78 -13.13 10.20
CA GLU A 18 -4.19 -12.72 11.54
C GLU A 18 -2.95 -12.46 12.40
N THR A 19 -3.02 -11.54 13.35
CA THR A 19 -1.89 -11.18 14.21
C THR A 19 -1.32 -12.40 14.93
N LYS A 20 -2.18 -13.31 15.40
CA LYS A 20 -1.76 -14.58 16.03
C LYS A 20 -0.89 -15.46 15.11
N GLU A 21 -1.11 -15.39 13.81
CA GLU A 21 -0.31 -16.13 12.82
C GLU A 21 0.98 -15.40 12.48
N ILE A 22 1.05 -14.08 12.71
CA ILE A 22 2.23 -13.24 12.47
C ILE A 22 3.26 -13.39 13.60
N LEU A 23 2.81 -13.56 14.85
CA LEU A 23 3.70 -13.61 16.03
C LEU A 23 4.84 -14.63 15.91
N PRO A 24 4.65 -15.88 15.43
CA PRO A 24 5.75 -16.83 15.25
C PRO A 24 6.83 -16.34 14.28
N PHE A 25 6.44 -15.62 13.23
CA PHE A 25 7.40 -15.04 12.28
C PHE A 25 8.19 -13.89 12.92
N VAL A 26 7.53 -13.06 13.74
CA VAL A 26 8.21 -11.99 14.50
C VAL A 26 9.22 -12.57 15.49
N GLU A 27 8.88 -13.66 16.18
CA GLU A 27 9.81 -14.33 17.09
C GLU A 27 11.03 -14.89 16.37
N THR A 28 10.83 -15.47 15.18
CA THR A 28 11.89 -15.99 14.33
C THR A 28 12.76 -14.87 13.78
N TRP A 29 12.14 -13.79 13.30
CA TRP A 29 12.84 -12.62 12.75
C TRP A 29 13.73 -11.91 13.79
N LEU A 30 13.34 -11.98 15.06
CA LEU A 30 14.08 -11.39 16.17
C LEU A 30 14.89 -12.43 16.96
N ALA A 31 15.16 -13.61 16.41
CA ALA A 31 15.86 -14.69 17.13
C ALA A 31 17.24 -14.27 17.65
N ASP A 32 17.97 -13.44 16.91
CA ASP A 32 19.31 -12.95 17.27
C ASP A 32 19.29 -11.69 18.15
N GLN A 33 18.12 -11.24 18.60
CA GLN A 33 17.96 -10.03 19.41
C GLN A 33 17.81 -10.36 20.89
N ASP A 34 18.10 -9.39 21.78
CA ASP A 34 17.97 -9.59 23.21
C ASP A 34 16.52 -9.88 23.64
N ASP A 35 16.37 -10.68 24.70
CA ASP A 35 15.06 -11.12 25.19
C ASP A 35 14.14 -9.97 25.64
N ARG A 36 14.71 -8.82 26.03
CA ARG A 36 13.90 -7.66 26.40
C ARG A 36 13.30 -7.02 25.14
N LEU A 37 14.08 -6.86 24.07
CA LEU A 37 13.59 -6.37 22.79
C LEU A 37 12.54 -7.31 22.19
N ARG A 38 12.80 -8.62 22.15
CA ARG A 38 11.86 -9.64 21.66
C ARG A 38 10.50 -9.56 22.36
N ARG A 39 10.50 -9.64 23.70
CA ARG A 39 9.25 -9.56 24.50
C ARG A 39 8.50 -8.25 24.30
N LYS A 40 9.22 -7.11 24.24
CA LYS A 40 8.59 -5.81 24.01
C LYS A 40 7.93 -5.74 22.64
N THR A 41 8.59 -6.23 21.60
CA THR A 41 8.02 -6.24 20.24
C THR A 41 6.78 -7.10 20.17
N ILE A 42 6.78 -8.32 20.74
CA ILE A 42 5.58 -9.16 20.79
C ILE A 42 4.43 -8.45 21.51
N LYS A 43 4.69 -7.82 22.66
CA LYS A 43 3.68 -7.02 23.37
C LYS A 43 3.13 -5.85 22.56
N ILE A 44 3.95 -5.22 21.72
CA ILE A 44 3.50 -4.17 20.79
C ILE A 44 2.55 -4.77 19.74
N PHE A 45 2.87 -5.92 19.16
CA PHE A 45 2.01 -6.58 18.19
C PHE A 45 0.67 -7.00 18.80
N GLU A 46 0.68 -7.58 20.01
CA GLU A 46 -0.52 -7.96 20.77
C GLU A 46 -1.36 -6.73 21.18
N GLY A 47 -0.70 -5.65 21.61
CA GLY A 47 -1.34 -4.42 22.08
C GLY A 47 -1.74 -3.43 20.99
N ALA A 48 -1.43 -3.71 19.71
CA ALA A 48 -1.68 -2.79 18.60
C ALA A 48 -3.17 -2.65 18.22
N GLY A 49 -4.05 -3.53 18.70
CA GLY A 49 -5.46 -3.55 18.30
C GLY A 49 -5.66 -3.87 16.82
N VAL A 50 -4.73 -4.63 16.22
CA VAL A 50 -4.79 -5.05 14.82
C VAL A 50 -5.13 -6.53 14.76
N ASP A 51 -6.29 -6.88 14.20
CA ASP A 51 -6.69 -8.28 14.06
C ASP A 51 -5.89 -8.99 12.97
N LYS A 52 -5.79 -8.36 11.79
CA LYS A 52 -5.08 -8.90 10.63
C LYS A 52 -4.39 -7.82 9.81
N ARG A 53 -3.36 -8.23 9.06
CA ARG A 53 -2.62 -7.37 8.14
C ARG A 53 -2.64 -7.97 6.74
N TYR A 54 -2.64 -7.10 5.74
CA TYR A 54 -2.61 -7.45 4.33
C TYR A 54 -1.24 -7.11 3.75
N SER A 55 -0.73 -7.96 2.85
CA SER A 55 0.56 -7.75 2.19
C SER A 55 0.50 -8.07 0.70
N ILE A 56 1.36 -7.38 -0.07
CA ILE A 56 1.64 -7.66 -1.48
C ILE A 56 2.59 -8.84 -1.66
N MET A 57 3.31 -9.21 -0.59
CA MET A 57 4.22 -10.36 -0.54
C MET A 57 3.60 -11.49 0.26
N ASP A 58 4.10 -12.71 0.08
CA ASP A 58 3.75 -13.78 1.00
C ASP A 58 4.27 -13.40 2.41
N PRO A 59 3.48 -13.59 3.47
CA PRO A 59 3.89 -13.23 4.84
C PRO A 59 5.23 -13.84 5.24
N ILE A 60 5.59 -15.02 4.75
CA ILE A 60 6.88 -15.64 5.03
C ILE A 60 8.01 -14.79 4.44
N GLU A 61 7.86 -14.34 3.19
CA GLU A 61 8.83 -13.51 2.49
C GLU A 61 9.02 -12.15 3.17
N VAL A 62 7.97 -11.58 3.76
CA VAL A 62 8.04 -10.29 4.50
C VAL A 62 9.06 -10.34 5.64
N PHE A 63 9.18 -11.49 6.32
CA PHE A 63 10.11 -11.68 7.43
C PHE A 63 11.49 -12.18 6.98
N THR A 64 11.72 -12.31 5.68
CA THR A 64 13.05 -12.60 5.13
C THR A 64 13.83 -11.32 4.84
N LYS A 65 15.16 -11.40 4.93
CA LYS A 65 16.03 -10.25 4.66
C LYS A 65 16.14 -10.02 3.14
N THR A 66 15.34 -9.09 2.61
CA THR A 66 15.40 -8.64 1.20
C THR A 66 16.12 -7.30 1.08
N SER A 67 16.79 -7.04 -0.05
CA SER A 67 17.39 -5.73 -0.30
C SER A 67 16.31 -4.66 -0.53
N PHE A 68 16.69 -3.38 -0.46
CA PHE A 68 15.79 -2.29 -0.82
C PHE A 68 15.36 -2.37 -2.29
N GLU A 69 16.28 -2.76 -3.18
CA GLU A 69 16.01 -2.91 -4.61
C GLU A 69 14.94 -3.97 -4.87
N ASP A 70 15.05 -5.14 -4.23
CA ASP A 70 14.07 -6.23 -4.36
C ASP A 70 12.68 -5.78 -3.89
N ARG A 71 12.61 -5.11 -2.73
CA ARG A 71 11.34 -4.58 -2.19
C ARG A 71 10.73 -3.55 -3.12
N ASN A 72 11.55 -2.68 -3.71
CA ASN A 72 11.06 -1.66 -4.65
C ASN A 72 10.60 -2.29 -5.97
N ALA A 73 11.26 -3.34 -6.45
CA ALA A 73 10.83 -4.10 -7.63
C ALA A 73 9.46 -4.75 -7.42
N ILE A 74 9.24 -5.36 -6.25
CA ILE A 74 7.94 -5.91 -5.88
C ILE A 74 6.88 -4.80 -5.79
N TYR A 75 7.18 -3.69 -5.12
CA TYR A 75 6.28 -2.56 -5.03
C TYR A 75 5.84 -2.07 -6.43
N LYS A 76 6.77 -1.84 -7.35
CA LYS A 76 6.47 -1.39 -8.72
C LYS A 76 5.54 -2.36 -9.47
N ARG A 77 5.76 -3.65 -9.30
CA ARG A 77 4.97 -4.70 -9.93
C ARG A 77 3.54 -4.77 -9.39
N GLU A 78 3.37 -4.63 -8.08
CA GLU A 78 2.10 -4.90 -7.40
C GLU A 78 1.22 -3.64 -7.24
N VAL A 79 1.82 -2.45 -7.15
CA VAL A 79 1.08 -1.23 -6.80
C VAL A 79 0.14 -0.76 -7.91
N VAL A 80 0.56 -0.86 -9.18
CA VAL A 80 -0.25 -0.38 -10.31
C VAL A 80 -1.54 -1.20 -10.45
N PRO A 81 -1.53 -2.54 -10.49
CA PRO A 81 -2.78 -3.33 -10.55
C PRO A 81 -3.71 -3.11 -9.34
N LEU A 82 -3.16 -2.84 -8.16
CA LEU A 82 -3.97 -2.54 -6.97
C LEU A 82 -4.64 -1.18 -7.07
N ALA A 83 -3.89 -0.18 -7.54
CA ALA A 83 -4.39 1.17 -7.75
C ALA A 83 -5.45 1.21 -8.86
N GLU A 84 -5.24 0.54 -10.00
CA GLU A 84 -6.23 0.41 -11.08
C GLU A 84 -7.56 -0.15 -10.56
N LYS A 85 -7.50 -1.25 -9.79
CA LYS A 85 -8.70 -1.84 -9.18
C LYS A 85 -9.40 -0.91 -8.19
N ALA A 86 -8.64 -0.14 -7.40
CA ALA A 86 -9.21 0.83 -6.47
C ALA A 86 -9.92 1.98 -7.21
N VAL A 87 -9.27 2.53 -8.25
CA VAL A 87 -9.82 3.59 -9.09
C VAL A 87 -11.06 3.10 -9.83
N GLN A 88 -10.99 1.93 -10.47
CA GLN A 88 -12.13 1.35 -11.18
C GLN A 88 -13.35 1.20 -10.26
N LYS A 89 -13.17 0.63 -9.06
CA LYS A 89 -14.27 0.52 -8.08
C LYS A 89 -14.85 1.88 -7.67
N ALA A 90 -14.03 2.91 -7.56
CA ALA A 90 -14.50 4.26 -7.22
C ALA A 90 -15.30 4.87 -8.38
N LEU A 91 -14.81 4.72 -9.61
CA LEU A 91 -15.49 5.15 -10.84
C LEU A 91 -16.83 4.43 -11.02
N ASP A 92 -16.88 3.12 -10.83
CA ASP A 92 -18.11 2.32 -10.92
C ASP A 92 -19.16 2.81 -9.91
N LYS A 93 -18.75 3.05 -8.66
CA LYS A 93 -19.63 3.61 -7.61
C LYS A 93 -20.11 5.03 -7.92
N ALA A 94 -19.29 5.83 -8.59
CA ALA A 94 -19.63 7.18 -9.02
C ALA A 94 -20.48 7.21 -10.30
N SER A 95 -20.54 6.08 -11.02
CA SER A 95 -21.06 5.97 -12.39
C SER A 95 -20.31 6.88 -13.36
N TRP A 96 -18.99 6.93 -13.25
CA TRP A 96 -18.08 7.73 -14.08
C TRP A 96 -17.17 6.83 -14.92
N GLN A 97 -16.66 7.38 -16.02
CA GLN A 97 -15.60 6.79 -16.83
C GLN A 97 -14.26 7.42 -16.47
N ALA A 98 -13.16 6.73 -16.77
CA ALA A 98 -11.81 7.25 -16.53
C ALA A 98 -11.53 8.56 -17.30
N THR A 99 -12.19 8.75 -18.44
CA THR A 99 -12.13 9.96 -19.27
C THR A 99 -12.91 11.15 -18.69
N ASP A 100 -13.76 10.92 -17.68
CA ASP A 100 -14.51 12.00 -17.00
C ASP A 100 -13.67 12.70 -15.91
N LEU A 101 -12.46 12.19 -15.63
CA LEU A 101 -11.55 12.78 -14.66
C LEU A 101 -10.70 13.87 -15.34
N ASP A 102 -10.58 15.03 -14.68
CA ASP A 102 -9.68 16.11 -15.13
C ASP A 102 -8.29 16.03 -14.47
N TYR A 103 -8.23 15.46 -13.25
CA TYR A 103 -7.02 15.38 -12.43
C TYR A 103 -6.94 14.05 -11.68
N ILE A 104 -5.71 13.59 -11.45
CA ILE A 104 -5.37 12.49 -10.55
C ILE A 104 -4.33 12.96 -9.55
N ILE A 105 -4.49 12.59 -8.28
CA ILE A 105 -3.52 12.86 -7.22
C ILE A 105 -3.16 11.53 -6.59
N SER A 106 -1.90 11.15 -6.66
CA SER A 106 -1.37 9.93 -6.03
C SER A 106 -0.49 10.29 -4.82
N VAL A 107 -0.49 9.44 -3.80
CA VAL A 107 0.39 9.58 -2.63
C VAL A 107 0.90 8.22 -2.20
N SER A 108 2.20 8.11 -2.00
CA SER A 108 2.84 6.91 -1.46
C SER A 108 4.16 7.25 -0.78
N CYS A 109 4.46 6.56 0.31
CA CYS A 109 5.73 6.64 1.03
C CYS A 109 6.51 5.32 1.02
N THR A 110 6.00 4.28 0.35
CA THR A 110 6.53 2.92 0.44
C THR A 110 7.65 2.63 -0.57
N GLY A 111 7.49 3.10 -1.82
CA GLY A 111 8.42 2.79 -2.90
C GLY A 111 8.69 3.99 -3.81
N ILE A 112 9.78 3.90 -4.57
CA ILE A 112 10.27 4.95 -5.47
C ILE A 112 10.06 4.50 -6.92
N MET A 113 9.27 5.26 -7.66
CA MET A 113 8.85 4.92 -9.02
C MET A 113 8.95 6.13 -9.94
N ILE A 114 9.59 5.94 -11.10
CA ILE A 114 9.65 6.88 -12.21
C ILE A 114 9.47 6.03 -13.48
N PRO A 115 8.42 6.24 -14.30
CA PRO A 115 7.27 7.16 -14.11
C PRO A 115 6.47 6.88 -12.82
N SER A 116 5.72 7.86 -12.31
CA SER A 116 4.88 7.74 -11.10
C SER A 116 3.68 6.81 -11.30
N ILE A 117 3.02 6.38 -10.22
CA ILE A 117 1.85 5.48 -10.29
C ILE A 117 0.74 6.09 -11.15
N ASP A 118 0.45 7.36 -10.96
CA ASP A 118 -0.50 8.14 -11.75
C ASP A 118 -0.15 8.14 -13.24
N ALA A 119 1.12 8.28 -13.64
CA ALA A 119 1.51 8.15 -15.04
C ALA A 119 1.18 6.76 -15.62
N TYR A 120 1.34 5.69 -14.83
CA TYR A 120 0.90 4.35 -15.24
C TYR A 120 -0.62 4.22 -15.33
N LEU A 121 -1.36 4.80 -14.39
CA LEU A 121 -2.83 4.78 -14.37
C LEU A 121 -3.44 5.54 -15.54
N ILE A 122 -2.88 6.70 -15.89
CA ILE A 122 -3.32 7.50 -17.02
C ILE A 122 -3.27 6.68 -18.30
N ASN A 123 -2.13 6.00 -18.54
CA ASN A 123 -1.92 5.20 -19.73
C ASN A 123 -2.79 3.93 -19.75
N SER A 124 -2.82 3.19 -18.63
CA SER A 124 -3.56 1.91 -18.55
C SER A 124 -5.07 2.09 -18.59
N MET A 125 -5.60 3.18 -18.03
CA MET A 125 -7.04 3.44 -17.96
C MET A 125 -7.55 4.42 -19.03
N GLY A 126 -6.67 4.91 -19.91
CA GLY A 126 -7.05 5.83 -21.01
C GLY A 126 -7.58 7.18 -20.53
N MET A 127 -7.04 7.71 -19.44
CA MET A 127 -7.49 8.99 -18.88
C MET A 127 -7.07 10.16 -19.79
N SER A 128 -7.95 11.16 -19.95
CA SER A 128 -7.71 12.35 -20.78
C SER A 128 -7.21 13.54 -19.97
N LEU A 129 -6.26 13.32 -19.06
CA LEU A 129 -5.85 14.33 -18.08
C LEU A 129 -4.95 15.41 -18.67
N ILE A 130 -5.10 16.64 -18.17
CA ILE A 130 -4.05 17.65 -18.25
C ILE A 130 -3.02 17.29 -17.17
N PHE A 131 -1.83 16.84 -17.60
CA PHE A 131 -0.82 16.32 -16.67
C PHE A 131 -0.25 17.44 -15.78
N ILE A 132 -0.67 17.45 -14.51
CA ILE A 132 -0.04 18.23 -13.44
C ILE A 132 0.33 17.22 -12.34
N ASP A 133 1.56 16.73 -12.41
CA ASP A 133 2.10 15.80 -11.41
C ASP A 133 2.48 16.59 -10.14
N TYR A 134 1.84 16.24 -9.03
CA TYR A 134 2.28 16.59 -7.70
C TYR A 134 2.73 15.31 -7.00
N PRO A 135 3.95 14.82 -7.25
CA PRO A 135 4.44 13.62 -6.61
C PRO A 135 4.73 13.99 -5.15
N LEU A 136 3.73 13.75 -4.30
CA LEU A 136 3.83 14.01 -2.87
C LEU A 136 4.62 12.88 -2.21
N LEU A 137 5.93 12.84 -2.48
CA LEU A 137 6.87 12.13 -1.62
C LEU A 137 6.95 12.92 -0.31
N LYS A 138 6.37 12.37 0.76
CA LYS A 138 6.40 12.87 2.15
C LYS A 138 5.30 13.87 2.54
N TRP A 139 4.06 13.38 2.67
CA TRP A 139 3.21 13.78 3.79
C TRP A 139 3.04 12.58 4.71
N ALA A 140 3.78 12.58 5.82
CA ALA A 140 3.71 11.55 6.83
C ALA A 140 2.41 11.70 7.65
N VAL A 141 1.30 11.19 7.12
CA VAL A 141 0.33 10.54 8.01
C VAL A 141 0.86 9.14 8.20
N LEU A 142 1.28 8.84 9.43
CA LEU A 142 1.88 7.58 9.85
C LEU A 142 0.85 6.44 9.77
N LEU A 143 0.43 6.05 8.57
CA LEU A 143 -0.24 4.79 8.31
C LEU A 143 0.85 3.78 7.97
N ALA A 144 1.44 3.23 9.03
CA ALA A 144 2.31 2.07 8.94
C ALA A 144 1.48 0.85 8.50
N TYR A 145 1.11 0.78 7.23
CA TYR A 145 0.97 -0.50 6.55
C TYR A 145 2.39 -0.93 6.20
N LEU A 146 3.04 -1.54 7.21
CA LEU A 146 4.21 -2.38 6.97
C LEU A 146 3.84 -3.35 5.84
N VAL A 147 4.70 -3.37 4.82
CA VAL A 147 4.86 -4.48 3.88
C VAL A 147 4.67 -5.82 4.60
#